data_AF-A0A958SJC5-F1
#
_entry.id   AF-A0A958SJC5-F1
#
_cell.length_a   1.000
_cell.length_b   1.000
_cell.length_c   1.000
_cell.angle_alpha   90.00
_cell.angle_beta   90.00
_cell.angle_gamma   90.00
#
_symmetry.space_group_name_H-M   'P 1'
#
loop_
_entity.id
_entity.type
_entity.pdbx_description
1 polymer ?
#
loop_
_entity_poly.entity_id
_entity_poly.type
_entity_poly.pdbx_seq_one_letter_code
_entity_poly.pdbx_strand_id
1 'polypeptide(L)' 'MAQLLSISEYAEHRKKRGLGGCSRVAIYKAIKAGRIVVTSDGLIDPEQADKMWATRTQMRMPGISTKGY' A
#
# COMPACT_ATOMS: atom_id res chain seq x y z
N MET A 1 16.04 -11.13 -1.59
CA MET A 1 16.16 -10.84 -0.15
C MET A 1 15.09 -9.80 0.20
N ALA A 2 14.15 -10.11 1.09
CA ALA A 2 13.11 -9.15 1.49
C ALA A 2 13.70 -8.14 2.47
N GLN A 3 13.82 -6.88 2.05
CA GLN A 3 14.29 -5.80 2.91
C GLN A 3 13.10 -5.26 3.67
N LEU A 4 13.01 -5.58 4.96
CA LEU A 4 12.00 -5.04 5.87
C LEU A 4 12.28 -3.54 6.08
N LEU A 5 11.41 -2.68 5.56
CA LEU A 5 11.56 -1.23 5.60
C LEU A 5 10.76 -0.61 6.74
N SER A 6 11.29 0.46 7.31
CA SER A 6 10.53 1.34 8.19
C SER A 6 9.42 2.05 7.41
N ILE A 7 8.38 2.55 8.11
CA ILE A 7 7.27 3.31 7.49
C ILE A 7 7.79 4.48 6.63
N SER A 8 8.81 5.20 7.10
CA SER A 8 9.41 6.32 6.36
C SER A 8 10.14 5.85 5.10
N GLU A 9 10.92 4.78 5.19
CA GLU A 9 11.62 4.17 4.05
C GLU A 9 10.64 3.62 3.00
N TYR A 10 9.55 3.00 3.43
CA TYR A 10 8.51 2.55 2.51
C TYR A 10 7.83 3.74 1.80
N ALA A 11 7.70 4.89 2.47
CA ALA A 11 7.17 6.12 1.88
C ALA A 11 8.09 6.66 0.78
N GLU A 12 9.39 6.71 1.06
CA GLU A 12 10.44 7.09 0.11
C GLU A 12 10.51 6.12 -1.08
N HIS A 13 10.38 4.81 -0.82
CA HIS A 13 10.30 3.79 -1.87
C HIS A 13 9.11 4.03 -2.81
N ARG A 14 7.91 4.27 -2.27
CA ARG A 14 6.72 4.61 -3.08
C ARG A 14 6.90 5.92 -3.84
N LYS A 15 7.52 6.93 -3.22
CA LYS A 15 7.85 8.21 -3.85
C LYS A 15 8.79 8.02 -5.04
N LYS A 16 9.84 7.22 -4.88
CA LYS A 16 10.83 6.91 -5.92
C LYS A 16 10.20 6.17 -7.11
N ARG A 17 9.15 5.37 -6.86
CA ARG A 17 8.36 4.70 -7.90
C ARG A 17 7.27 5.58 -8.52
N GLY A 18 7.10 6.83 -8.06
CA GLY A 18 6.05 7.74 -8.55
C GLY A 18 4.64 7.34 -8.13
N LEU A 19 4.49 6.48 -7.13
CA LEU A 19 3.19 5.99 -6.67
C LEU A 19 2.57 6.96 -5.65
N GLY A 20 1.25 7.14 -5.71
CA GLY A 20 0.51 7.94 -4.73
C GLY A 20 0.61 7.35 -3.31
N GLY A 21 0.56 8.20 -2.29
CA GLY A 21 0.64 7.77 -0.89
C GLY A 21 2.07 7.66 -0.34
N CYS A 22 2.95 8.57 -0.75
CA CYS A 22 4.36 8.67 -0.36
C CYS A 22 4.62 9.41 0.97
N SER A 23 3.56 9.65 1.77
CA SER A 23 3.70 10.25 3.10
C SER A 23 3.48 9.22 4.20
N ARG A 24 4.20 9.38 5.32
CA ARG A 24 4.04 8.54 6.52
C ARG A 24 2.59 8.43 6.99
N VAL A 25 1.83 9.51 6.89
CA VAL A 25 0.38 9.55 7.20
C VAL A 25 -0.45 8.69 6.25
N ALA A 26 -0.11 8.66 4.95
CA ALA A 26 -0.81 7.83 3.97
C ALA A 26 -0.59 6.34 4.24
N ILE A 27 0.62 5.97 4.63
CA ILE A 27 0.95 4.60 5.02
C ILE A 27 0.23 4.24 6.32
N TYR A 28 0.23 5.12 7.32
CA TYR A 28 -0.54 4.91 8.55
C TYR A 28 -2.04 4.72 8.28
N LYS A 29 -2.62 5.54 7.39
CA LYS A 29 -4.01 5.38 6.96
C LYS A 29 -4.23 4.05 6.24
N ALA A 30 -3.26 3.58 5.46
CA ALA A 30 -3.36 2.31 4.76
C ALA A 30 -3.22 1.11 5.71
N ILE A 31 -2.34 1.18 6.71
CA ILE A 31 -2.24 0.20 7.80
C ILE A 31 -3.55 0.18 8.60
N LYS A 32 -4.02 1.34 9.06
CA LYS A 32 -5.28 1.47 9.81
C LYS A 32 -6.50 0.98 9.02
N ALA A 33 -6.49 1.19 7.70
CA ALA A 33 -7.53 0.69 6.81
C ALA A 33 -7.38 -0.80 6.44
N GLY A 34 -6.39 -1.51 6.98
CA GLY A 34 -6.11 -2.91 6.65
C GLY A 34 -5.67 -3.15 5.20
N ARG A 35 -5.19 -2.11 4.50
CA ARG A 35 -4.69 -2.23 3.12
C ARG A 35 -3.33 -2.89 3.04
N ILE A 36 -2.49 -2.71 4.06
CA ILE A 36 -1.13 -3.23 4.17
C ILE A 36 -0.92 -3.79 5.56
N VAL A 37 -0.22 -4.93 5.61
CA VAL A 37 0.14 -5.60 6.86
C VAL A 37 1.54 -5.16 7.25
N VAL A 38 1.68 -4.78 8.52
CA VAL A 38 2.98 -4.62 9.17
C VAL A 38 3.34 -5.91 9.88
N THR A 39 4.62 -6.25 9.87
CA THR A 39 5.16 -7.38 10.64
C THR A 39 5.08 -7.05 12.14
N SER A 40 5.12 -8.07 13.01
CA SER A 40 5.11 -7.89 14.47
C SER A 40 6.25 -7.00 14.99
N ASP A 41 7.37 -6.93 14.26
CA ASP A 41 8.49 -6.00 14.52
C ASP A 41 8.20 -4.53 14.13
N GLY A 42 7.01 -4.23 13.59
CA GLY A 42 6.63 -2.89 13.11
C GLY A 42 7.21 -2.52 11.75
N LEU A 43 7.81 -3.48 11.04
CA LEU A 43 8.43 -3.29 9.73
C LEU A 43 7.48 -3.66 8.58
N ILE A 44 7.68 -3.02 7.42
CA ILE A 44 6.90 -3.22 6.20
C ILE A 44 7.75 -3.92 5.16
N ASP A 45 7.28 -5.04 4.62
CA ASP A 45 7.84 -5.63 3.41
C ASP A 45 7.36 -4.82 2.19
N PRO A 46 8.24 -4.10 1.47
CA PRO A 46 7.84 -3.25 0.36
C PRO A 46 7.17 -4.00 -0.78
N GLU A 47 7.63 -5.21 -1.11
CA GLU A 47 7.06 -6.00 -2.21
C GLU A 47 5.68 -6.52 -1.83
N GLN A 48 5.56 -7.09 -0.64
CA GLN A 48 4.28 -7.62 -0.19
C GLN A 48 3.27 -6.49 0.06
N ALA A 49 3.71 -5.39 0.65
CA ALA A 49 2.88 -4.23 0.89
C ALA A 49 2.41 -3.57 -0.41
N ASP A 50 3.26 -3.47 -1.44
CA ASP A 50 2.86 -2.93 -2.75
C ASP A 50 1.81 -3.82 -3.43
N LYS A 51 2.01 -5.15 -3.42
CA LYS A 51 1.02 -6.12 -3.92
C LYS A 51 -0.32 -6.01 -3.19
N MET A 52 -0.29 -5.95 -1.86
CA MET A 52 -1.50 -5.76 -1.06
C MET A 52 -2.16 -4.41 -1.32
N TRP A 53 -1.37 -3.35 -1.46
CA TRP A 53 -1.88 -2.01 -1.76
C TRP A 53 -2.58 -1.97 -3.11
N ALA A 54 -1.95 -2.50 -4.17
CA ALA A 54 -2.55 -2.58 -5.50
C ALA A 54 -3.86 -3.38 -5.47
N THR A 55 -3.80 -4.61 -4.94
CA THR A 55 -4.96 -5.51 -4.85
C THR A 55 -6.12 -4.88 -4.09
N ARG A 56 -5.88 -4.36 -2.88
CA ARG A 56 -6.94 -3.80 -2.01
C ARG A 56 -7.40 -2.41 -2.43
N THR A 57 -6.59 -1.66 -3.16
CA THR A 57 -7.02 -0.37 -3.74
C THR A 57 -7.88 -0.59 -4.98
N GLN A 58 -7.54 -1.54 -5.85
CA GLN A 58 -8.39 -1.95 -6.98
C GLN A 58 -9.72 -2.52 -6.50
N MET A 59 -9.73 -3.30 -5.42
CA MET A 59 -10.96 -3.87 -4.85
C MET A 59 -11.92 -2.83 -4.25
N ARG A 60 -11.45 -1.60 -4.02
CA ARG A 60 -12.28 -0.48 -3.55
C ARG A 60 -12.87 0.35 -4.69
N MET A 61 -12.62 -0.03 -5.95
CA MET A 61 -13.37 0.43 -7.10
C MET A 61 -14.45 -0.62 -7.38
N PRO A 62 -15.69 -0.50 -6.86
CA PRO A 62 -16.79 -1.20 -7.51
C PRO A 62 -16.88 -0.61 -8.91
N GLY A 63 -16.65 -1.44 -9.93
CA GLY A 63 -16.89 -1.06 -11.31
C GLY A 63 -18.34 -0.64 -11.47
N ILE A 64 -18.57 0.67 -11.57
CA ILE A 64 -19.72 1.21 -12.27
C ILE A 64 -19.23 1.47 -13.70
N SER A 65 -19.10 0.41 -14.48
CA SER A 65 -18.96 0.50 -15.94
C SER A 65 -19.27 -0.85 -16.60
N THR A 66 -20.42 -1.44 -16.30
CA THR A 66 -21.11 -2.36 -17.22
C THR A 66 -22.61 -2.30 -16.95
N LYS A 67 -23.31 -1.44 -17.67
CA LYS A 67 -24.70 -1.71 -18.05
C LYS A 67 -24.98 -1.10 -19.41
N GLY A 68 -24.49 -1.81 -20.43
CA GLY A 68 -25.21 -1.89 -21.70
C GLY A 68 -26.21 -3.03 -21.57
N TYR A 69 -27.49 -2.68 -21.47
CA TYR A 69 -28.64 -3.50 -21.84
C TYR A 69 -29.71 -2.53 -22.33
#